data_AF-A0A535Q8K1-F1
#
_entry.id   AF-A0A535Q8K1-F1
#
_cell.length_a   1.000
_cell.length_b   1.000
_cell.length_c   1.000
_cell.angle_alpha   90.00
_cell.angle_beta   90.00
_cell.angle_gamma   90.00
#
_symmetry.space_group_name_H-M   'P 1'
#
loop_
_entity.id
_entity.type
_entity.pdbx_description
1 polymer ?
#
loop_
_entity_poly.entity_id
_entity_poly.type
_entity_poly.pdbx_seq_one_letter_code
_entity_poly.pdbx_strand_id
1 'polypeptide(L)'
;MEIAHGFSKPTTPLKVCARPGCEAPVKKATAKYCSIRCCAIDPSRQERLRRQARRAPIVPLAHQLSIMFQVHSDIEASLDGRTFGREDIPAGLQRLRAG
;
A
#
# COMPACT_ATOMS: atom_id res chain seq x y z
N MET A 1 44.22 28.17 20.30
CA MET A 1 44.11 26.74 20.65
C MET A 1 42.65 26.36 20.52
N GLU A 2 42.25 25.88 19.33
CA GLU A 2 40.87 25.44 19.08
C GLU A 2 40.78 23.93 19.30
N ILE A 3 39.88 23.50 20.19
CA ILE A 3 39.68 22.10 20.56
C ILE A 3 38.67 21.50 19.58
N ALA A 4 39.15 20.76 18.59
CA ALA A 4 38.33 19.95 17.71
C ALA A 4 37.80 18.73 18.48
N HIS A 5 36.54 18.79 18.92
CA HIS A 5 35.83 17.61 19.40
C HIS A 5 35.38 16.76 18.21
N GLY A 6 36.29 15.93 17.71
CA GLY A 6 36.00 14.83 16.80
C GLY A 6 35.10 13.80 17.50
N PHE A 7 33.80 13.91 17.28
CA PHE A 7 32.84 12.85 17.61
C PHE A 7 32.97 11.70 16.60
N SER A 8 34.04 10.91 16.68
CA SER A 8 34.09 9.60 16.04
C SER A 8 33.22 8.63 16.83
N LYS A 9 31.92 8.64 16.55
CA LYS A 9 30.96 7.68 17.12
C LYS A 9 31.39 6.25 16.73
N PRO A 10 31.27 5.28 17.65
CA PRO A 10 31.66 3.90 17.40
C PRO A 10 30.93 3.36 16.17
N THR A 11 31.71 2.91 15.20
CA THR A 11 31.21 2.29 13.97
C THR A 11 30.68 0.92 14.34
N THR A 12 29.43 0.88 14.83
CA THR A 12 28.67 -0.37 14.84
C THR A 12 28.62 -0.90 13.40
N PRO A 13 28.83 -2.20 13.17
CA PRO A 13 28.81 -2.76 11.83
C PRO A 13 27.47 -2.38 11.18
N LEU A 14 27.56 -1.63 10.07
CA LEU A 14 26.40 -1.12 9.38
C LEU A 14 25.61 -2.32 8.87
N LYS A 15 24.41 -2.52 9.44
CA LYS A 15 23.48 -3.56 8.99
C LYS A 15 23.25 -3.42 7.49
N VAL A 16 23.15 -4.53 6.78
CA VAL A 16 22.84 -4.53 5.34
C VAL A 16 21.34 -4.37 5.14
N CYS A 17 20.94 -3.76 4.02
CA CYS A 17 19.55 -3.60 3.63
C CYS A 17 18.83 -4.96 3.58
N ALA A 18 17.64 -5.04 4.17
CA ALA A 18 16.88 -6.30 4.18
C ALA A 18 16.19 -6.63 2.85
N ARG A 19 16.24 -5.75 1.83
CA ARG A 19 15.62 -6.03 0.53
C ARG A 19 16.44 -7.09 -0.20
N PRO A 20 15.83 -8.18 -0.69
CA PRO A 20 16.53 -9.17 -1.53
C PRO A 20 17.24 -8.50 -2.72
N GLY A 21 18.51 -8.85 -2.93
CA GLY A 21 19.35 -8.25 -3.97
C GLY A 21 19.75 -6.80 -3.71
N CYS A 22 19.78 -6.35 -2.45
CA CYS A 22 20.32 -5.05 -2.07
C CYS A 22 21.40 -5.22 -1.01
N GLU A 23 22.64 -4.89 -1.36
CA GLU A 23 23.80 -5.00 -0.45
C GLU A 23 24.18 -3.66 0.20
N ALA A 24 23.40 -2.62 -0.07
CA ALA A 24 23.68 -1.29 0.47
C ALA A 24 23.57 -1.27 2.01
N PRO A 25 24.48 -0.57 2.71
CA PRO A 25 24.41 -0.43 4.15
C PRO A 25 23.21 0.43 4.57
N VAL A 26 22.65 0.11 5.73
CA VAL A 26 21.57 0.87 6.34
C VAL A 26 22.15 2.06 7.09
N LYS A 27 21.63 3.27 6.79
CA LYS A 27 22.12 4.54 7.36
C LYS A 27 21.88 4.72 8.86
N LYS A 28 20.87 4.05 9.42
CA LYS A 28 20.45 4.19 10.83
C LYS A 28 20.43 2.82 11.49
N ALA A 29 20.93 2.72 12.73
CA ALA A 29 21.00 1.46 13.47
C ALA A 29 19.64 0.76 13.66
N THR A 30 18.55 1.55 13.73
CA THR A 30 17.16 1.08 13.88
C THR A 30 16.45 0.84 12.56
N ALA A 31 16.99 1.32 11.43
CA ALA A 31 16.36 1.13 10.14
C ALA A 31 16.61 -0.30 9.63
N LYS A 32 15.66 -0.78 8.81
CA LYS A 32 15.74 -2.08 8.14
C LYS A 32 16.16 -1.96 6.67
N TYR A 33 15.91 -0.82 6.04
CA TYR A 33 16.19 -0.57 4.63
C TYR A 33 17.13 0.60 4.46
N CYS A 34 17.96 0.55 3.41
CA CYS A 34 18.86 1.66 3.05
C CYS A 34 18.09 2.91 2.54
N SER A 35 16.86 2.74 2.05
CA SER A 35 16.03 3.81 1.47
C SER A 35 14.53 3.47 1.53
N ILE A 36 13.69 4.51 1.39
CA ILE A 36 12.23 4.36 1.23
C ILE A 36 11.90 3.54 -0.02
N ARG A 37 12.64 3.72 -1.11
CA ARG A 37 12.46 2.95 -2.35
C ARG A 37 12.61 1.45 -2.09
N CYS A 38 13.65 1.03 -1.38
CA CYS A 38 13.84 -0.38 -1.02
C CYS A 38 12.73 -0.93 -0.12
N CYS A 39 12.20 -0.11 0.79
CA CYS A 39 11.04 -0.45 1.62
C CYS A 39 9.74 -0.61 0.80
N ALA A 40 9.56 0.18 -0.25
CA ALA A 40 8.38 0.15 -1.10
C ALA A 40 8.36 -1.07 -2.04
N ILE A 41 9.51 -1.46 -2.57
CA ILE A 41 9.63 -2.54 -3.57
C ILE A 41 9.98 -3.91 -2.98
N ASP A 42 10.17 -4.02 -1.66
CA ASP A 42 10.45 -5.31 -1.01
C ASP A 42 9.24 -6.25 -1.14
N PRO A 43 9.37 -7.39 -1.87
CA PRO A 43 8.26 -8.31 -2.11
C PRO A 43 7.72 -8.93 -0.82
N SER A 44 8.59 -9.24 0.14
CA SER A 44 8.22 -9.84 1.43
C SER A 44 7.39 -8.86 2.26
N ARG A 45 7.75 -7.57 2.22
CA ARG A 45 6.97 -6.53 2.89
C ARG A 45 5.63 -6.31 2.21
N GLN A 46 5.60 -6.27 0.88
CA GLN A 46 4.34 -6.10 0.14
C GLN A 46 3.36 -7.25 0.41
N GLU A 47 3.82 -8.49 0.39
CA GLU A 47 2.98 -9.65 0.66
C GLU A 47 2.40 -9.60 2.09
N ARG A 48 3.22 -9.27 3.08
CA ARG A 48 2.75 -9.07 4.45
C ARG A 48 1.66 -7.99 4.54
N LEU A 49 1.87 -6.85 3.88
CA LEU A 49 0.87 -5.76 3.85
C LEU A 49 -0.42 -6.20 3.16
N ARG A 50 -0.36 -6.96 2.06
CA ARG A 50 -1.54 -7.52 1.39
C ARG A 50 -2.32 -8.45 2.32
N ARG A 51 -1.63 -9.33 3.05
CA ARG A 51 -2.26 -10.22 4.04
C ARG A 51 -2.92 -9.46 5.19
N GLN A 52 -2.27 -8.39 5.66
CA GLN A 52 -2.84 -7.52 6.69
C GLN A 52 -4.08 -6.80 6.18
N ALA A 53 -4.05 -6.25 4.96
CA ALA A 53 -5.20 -5.59 4.34
C ALA A 53 -6.40 -6.54 4.16
N ARG A 54 -6.15 -7.80 3.80
CA ARG A 54 -7.21 -8.83 3.71
C ARG A 54 -7.85 -9.19 5.05
N ARG A 55 -7.13 -9.02 6.16
CA ARG A 55 -7.61 -9.30 7.51
C ARG A 55 -8.20 -8.07 8.21
N ALA A 56 -7.90 -6.88 7.70
CA ALA A 56 -8.47 -5.66 8.24
C ALA A 56 -9.99 -5.66 7.98
N PRO A 57 -10.81 -5.20 8.94
CA PRO A 57 -12.23 -4.98 8.69
C PRO A 57 -12.38 -4.14 7.43
N ILE A 58 -13.15 -4.63 6.47
CA ILE A 58 -13.53 -3.86 5.30
C ILE A 58 -14.48 -2.79 5.82
N VAL A 59 -13.95 -1.59 6.06
CA VAL A 59 -14.79 -0.44 6.41
C VAL A 59 -15.73 -0.21 5.23
N PRO A 60 -17.05 -0.14 5.45
CA PRO A 60 -18.00 0.13 4.38
C PRO A 60 -17.58 1.39 3.62
N LEU A 61 -17.59 1.35 2.28
CA LEU A 61 -17.16 2.47 1.42
C LEU A 61 -17.84 3.80 1.80
N ALA A 62 -19.07 3.73 2.30
CA ALA A 62 -19.86 4.86 2.79
C ALA A 62 -19.16 5.65 3.93
N HIS A 63 -18.25 5.02 4.67
CA HIS A 63 -17.48 5.66 5.73
C HIS A 63 -16.06 6.04 5.27
N GLN A 64 -15.64 5.58 4.07
CA GLN A 64 -14.31 5.82 3.52
C GLN A 64 -14.25 7.04 2.60
N LEU A 65 -15.38 7.44 2.02
CA LEU A 65 -15.47 8.59 1.13
C LEU A 65 -16.70 9.42 1.52
N SER A 66 -16.53 10.74 1.72
CA SER A 66 -17.65 11.69 1.78
C SER A 66 -18.24 11.90 0.38
N ILE A 67 -18.79 10.84 -0.22
CA ILE A 67 -19.52 10.93 -1.47
C ILE A 67 -20.98 11.17 -1.11
N MET A 68 -21.46 12.38 -1.37
CA MET A 68 -22.88 12.63 -1.42
C MET A 68 -23.43 11.87 -2.64
N PHE A 69 -24.13 10.75 -2.39
CA PHE A 69 -24.93 10.12 -3.42
C PHE A 69 -26.09 11.04 -3.74
N GLN A 70 -25.93 11.92 -4.73
CA GLN A 70 -27.06 12.54 -5.40
C GLN A 70 -27.74 11.43 -6.21
N VAL A 71 -28.71 10.77 -5.60
CA VAL A 71 -29.58 9.81 -6.28
C VAL A 71 -30.44 10.63 -7.24
N HIS A 72 -30.03 10.72 -8.50
CA HIS A 72 -30.89 11.24 -9.55
C HIS A 72 -32.05 10.23 -9.71
N SER A 73 -33.30 10.71 -9.75
CA SER A 73 -34.50 9.86 -9.79
C SER A 73 -34.53 8.86 -10.96
N ASP A 74 -33.76 9.13 -12.02
CA ASP A 74 -33.72 8.37 -13.28
C ASP A 74 -32.38 7.65 -13.54
N ILE A 75 -31.70 7.19 -12.49
CA ILE A 75 -30.46 6.41 -12.62
C ILE A 75 -30.63 5.13 -13.46
N GLU A 76 -31.78 4.46 -13.39
CA GLU A 76 -32.02 3.24 -14.17
C GLU A 76 -32.05 3.52 -15.67
N ALA A 77 -32.72 4.61 -16.10
CA ALA A 77 -32.79 5.02 -17.50
C ALA A 77 -31.42 5.44 -18.08
N SER A 78 -30.53 5.98 -17.24
CA SER A 78 -29.16 6.36 -17.64
C SER A 78 -28.22 5.15 -17.79
N LEU A 79 -28.50 4.06 -17.06
CA LEU A 79 -27.69 2.84 -17.09
C LEU A 79 -28.04 1.93 -18.29
N ASP A 80 -29.29 1.90 -18.72
CA ASP A 80 -29.75 1.08 -19.86
C ASP A 80 -29.02 1.40 -21.18
N GLY A 81 -28.62 2.66 -21.39
CA GLY A 81 -27.85 3.05 -22.57
C GLY A 81 -26.39 2.57 -22.57
N ARG A 82 -25.86 2.12 -21.42
CA ARG A 82 -24.43 1.80 -21.23
C ARG A 82 -24.15 0.33 -20.91
N THR A 83 -25.19 -0.48 -20.71
CA THR A 83 -25.09 -1.89 -20.27
C THR A 83 -25.08 -2.91 -21.40
N PHE A 84 -25.20 -2.48 -22.66
CA PHE A 84 -25.05 -3.39 -23.81
C PHE A 84 -23.58 -3.71 -24.06
N GLY A 85 -23.12 -4.81 -23.46
CA GLY A 85 -21.84 -5.44 -23.75
C GLY A 85 -20.90 -5.48 -22.54
N ARG A 86 -21.14 -6.40 -21.60
CA ARG A 86 -20.21 -6.64 -20.49
C ARG A 86 -20.09 -8.13 -20.18
N GLU A 87 -19.41 -8.83 -21.08
CA GLU A 87 -18.86 -10.17 -20.81
C GLU A 87 -17.63 -10.12 -19.88
N ASP A 88 -17.15 -8.94 -19.47
CA ASP A 88 -16.01 -8.77 -18.55
C ASP A 88 -16.46 -8.33 -17.14
N ILE A 89 -17.20 -9.18 -16.43
CA ILE A 89 -17.31 -9.04 -14.98
C ILE A 89 -16.14 -9.78 -14.35
N PRO A 90 -15.12 -9.10 -13.79
CA PRO A 90 -14.00 -9.77 -13.16
C PRO A 90 -14.52 -10.64 -12.01
N ALA A 91 -14.01 -11.87 -11.90
CA ALA A 91 -14.54 -12.93 -11.01
C ALA A 91 -14.80 -12.49 -9.55
N GLY A 92 -14.10 -11.47 -9.06
CA GLY A 92 -14.30 -10.90 -7.73
C GLY A 92 -15.62 -10.16 -7.52
N LEU A 93 -16.31 -9.73 -8.58
CA LEU A 93 -17.57 -8.97 -8.53
C LEU A 93 -18.83 -9.83 -8.73
N GLN A 94 -18.68 -11.13 -9.00
CA GLN A 94 -19.81 -12.04 -9.25
C GLN A 94 -20.68 -12.29 -8.00
N ARG A 95 -20.14 -12.08 -6.79
CA ARG A 95 -20.83 -12.36 -5.52
C ARG A 95 -21.86 -11.29 -5.13
N LEU A 96 -21.84 -10.12 -5.75
CA LEU A 96 -22.79 -9.04 -5.51
C LEU A 96 -24.10 -9.20 -6.30
N ARG A 97 -24.25 -10.30 -7.04
CA ARG A 97 -25.44 -10.60 -7.85
C ARG A 97 -26.46 -11.50 -7.14
N ALA A 98 -26.21 -11.88 -5.88
CA ALA A 98 -27.12 -12.71 -5.11
C ALA A 98 -27.89 -11.85 -4.10
N GLY A 99 -29.16 -11.56 -4.44
CA GLY A 99 -30.22 -11.12 -3.51
C GLY A 99 -30.27 -9.64 -3.23
#